data_AF-A0A4Q7RWM6-F1
#
_entry.id   AF-A0A4Q7RWM6-F1
#
_cell.length_a   1.000
_cell.length_b   1.000
_cell.length_c   1.000
_cell.angle_alpha   90.00
_cell.angle_beta   90.00
_cell.angle_gamma   90.00
#
_symmetry.space_group_name_H-M   'P 1'
#
loop_
_entity.id
_entity.type
_entity.pdbx_description
1 polymer ?
#
loop_
_entity_poly.entity_id
_entity_poly.type
_entity_poly.pdbx_seq_one_letter_code
_entity_poly.pdbx_strand_id
1 'polypeptide(L)'
;MTTIYRLVLEFQPFPVISPLVLGFPEDALTGTITLRVDNAVTYEFSEIMTVKWDYRELVAWFTRNREALIEERLPAFIGWRTSIFESMQQFYRDDDALDAQDDEAFEYRTRHQLNFGLRGLEVAPTYLGRGPNGWEVSGERNGKPFVYRIDLPGFLERFREARAA
;
A
#
# COMPACT_ATOMS: atom_id res chain seq x y z
N MET A 1 -25.03 1.04 -4.40
CA MET A 1 -24.26 0.79 -3.16
C MET A 1 -22.83 0.55 -3.56
N THR A 2 -21.87 1.28 -3.00
CA THR A 2 -20.45 1.06 -3.26
C THR A 2 -19.98 -0.11 -2.41
N THR A 3 -19.46 -1.16 -3.03
CA THR A 3 -18.91 -2.32 -2.29
C THR A 3 -17.66 -1.90 -1.54
N ILE A 4 -17.65 -2.15 -0.23
CA ILE A 4 -16.47 -1.97 0.62
C ILE A 4 -15.77 -3.32 0.75
N TYR A 5 -14.52 -3.37 0.34
CA TYR A 5 -13.68 -4.55 0.39
C TYR A 5 -12.91 -4.61 1.71
N ARG A 6 -12.63 -5.84 2.16
CA ARG A 6 -11.74 -6.07 3.30
C ARG A 6 -10.31 -6.19 2.79
N LEU A 7 -9.42 -5.32 3.26
CA LEU A 7 -7.99 -5.49 3.03
C LEU A 7 -7.43 -6.59 3.94
N VAL A 8 -6.64 -7.49 3.37
CA VAL A 8 -6.06 -8.65 4.04
C VAL A 8 -4.57 -8.72 3.70
N LEU A 9 -3.75 -8.89 4.74
CA LEU A 9 -2.31 -9.08 4.63
C LEU A 9 -1.96 -10.45 5.21
N GLU A 10 -1.33 -11.28 4.39
CA GLU A 10 -0.92 -12.64 4.72
C GLU A 10 0.60 -12.74 4.67
N PHE A 11 1.17 -13.53 5.57
CA PHE A 11 2.59 -13.82 5.62
C PHE A 11 2.82 -15.32 5.76
N GLN A 12 3.61 -15.87 4.85
CA GLN A 12 4.04 -17.27 4.88
C GLN A 12 5.58 -17.32 4.99
N PRO A 13 6.14 -17.68 6.16
CA PRO A 13 7.59 -17.72 6.35
C PRO A 13 8.25 -18.76 5.43
N PHE A 14 9.48 -18.50 5.00
CA PHE A 14 10.24 -19.51 4.27
C PHE A 14 10.67 -20.65 5.21
N PRO A 15 10.45 -21.92 4.82
CA PRO A 15 10.92 -23.03 5.62
C PRO A 15 12.45 -23.17 5.49
N VAL A 16 13.15 -23.16 6.63
CA VAL A 16 14.51 -23.73 6.76
C VAL A 16 15.59 -23.02 5.90
N ILE A 17 15.39 -21.75 5.53
CA ILE A 17 16.43 -20.93 4.86
C ILE A 17 16.83 -19.81 5.81
N SER A 18 18.12 -19.74 6.14
CA SER A 18 18.65 -18.60 6.93
C SER A 18 18.49 -17.31 6.12
N PRO A 19 17.99 -16.21 6.73
CA PRO A 19 17.88 -14.93 6.06
C PRO A 19 19.19 -14.42 5.46
N LEU A 20 20.32 -14.75 6.08
CA LEU A 20 21.67 -14.39 5.58
C LEU A 20 21.94 -14.95 4.19
N VAL A 21 21.45 -16.16 3.89
CA VAL A 21 21.58 -16.79 2.56
C VAL A 21 20.82 -16.00 1.50
N LEU A 22 19.76 -15.31 1.90
CA LEU A 22 18.93 -14.47 1.05
C LEU A 22 19.42 -13.00 1.03
N GLY A 23 20.54 -12.69 1.69
CA GLY A 23 21.10 -11.33 1.76
C GLY A 23 20.41 -10.41 2.78
N PHE A 24 19.58 -10.96 3.67
CA PHE A 24 18.94 -10.21 4.74
C PHE A 24 19.72 -10.31 6.06
N PRO A 25 19.51 -9.36 7.00
CA PRO A 25 19.99 -9.49 8.38
C PRO A 25 19.52 -10.79 9.04
N GLU A 26 20.29 -11.32 9.99
CA GLU A 26 20.00 -12.61 10.66
C GLU A 26 18.63 -12.65 11.36
N ASP A 27 18.16 -11.49 11.83
CA ASP A 27 16.89 -11.33 12.52
C ASP A 27 15.69 -11.06 11.58
N ALA A 28 15.91 -11.09 10.25
CA ALA A 28 14.87 -10.84 9.26
C ALA A 28 13.79 -11.92 9.24
N LEU A 29 12.53 -11.48 9.15
CA LEU A 29 11.38 -12.35 9.05
C LEU A 29 11.03 -12.55 7.58
N THR A 30 11.85 -13.35 6.89
CA THR A 30 11.73 -13.56 5.44
C THR A 30 10.61 -14.54 5.10
N GLY A 31 9.81 -14.20 4.09
CA GLY A 31 8.76 -15.08 3.60
C GLY A 31 8.02 -14.48 2.41
N THR A 32 6.92 -15.13 2.04
CA THR A 32 5.98 -14.60 1.05
C THR A 32 4.98 -13.68 1.76
N ILE A 33 4.87 -12.45 1.29
CA ILE A 33 3.91 -11.44 1.75
C ILE A 33 2.87 -11.26 0.66
N THR A 34 1.59 -11.46 1.00
CA THR A 34 0.47 -11.28 0.07
C THR A 34 -0.48 -10.24 0.64
N LEU A 35 -0.71 -9.17 -0.11
CA LEU A 35 -1.77 -8.19 0.16
C LEU A 35 -2.90 -8.45 -0.83
N ARG A 36 -4.12 -8.61 -0.35
CA ARG A 36 -5.32 -8.82 -1.16
C ARG A 36 -6.51 -8.05 -0.64
N VAL A 37 -7.51 -7.88 -1.51
CA VAL A 37 -8.83 -7.36 -1.13
C VAL A 37 -9.87 -8.44 -1.30
N ASP A 38 -10.72 -8.59 -0.29
CA ASP A 38 -11.79 -9.58 -0.27
C ASP A 38 -13.15 -8.88 -0.40
N ASN A 39 -13.97 -9.35 -1.33
CA ASN A 39 -15.35 -8.92 -1.46
C ASN A 39 -16.22 -9.73 -0.50
N ALA A 40 -16.73 -9.08 0.55
CA ALA A 40 -17.54 -9.75 1.56
C ALA A 40 -18.89 -10.27 1.03
N VAL A 41 -19.35 -9.80 -0.12
CA VAL A 41 -20.62 -10.19 -0.73
C VAL A 41 -20.45 -11.36 -1.70
N THR A 42 -19.44 -11.30 -2.57
CA THR A 42 -19.22 -12.34 -3.59
C THR A 42 -18.28 -13.46 -3.12
N TYR A 43 -17.58 -13.27 -1.99
CA TYR A 43 -16.51 -14.13 -1.51
C TYR A 43 -15.32 -14.26 -2.48
N GLU A 44 -15.27 -13.41 -3.50
CA GLU A 44 -14.13 -13.31 -4.41
C GLU A 44 -13.04 -12.46 -3.77
N PHE A 45 -11.79 -12.75 -4.10
CA PHE A 45 -10.66 -11.92 -3.73
C PHE A 45 -9.91 -11.43 -4.96
N SER A 46 -9.20 -10.32 -4.80
CA SER A 46 -8.25 -9.80 -5.77
C SER A 46 -6.92 -9.58 -5.07
N GLU A 47 -5.90 -10.33 -5.47
CA GLU A 47 -4.53 -10.12 -5.02
C GLU A 47 -4.04 -8.74 -5.46
N ILE A 48 -3.55 -7.90 -4.56
CA ILE A 48 -2.97 -6.58 -4.87
C ILE A 48 -1.48 -6.71 -5.15
N MET A 49 -0.76 -7.43 -4.29
CA MET A 49 0.65 -7.77 -4.47
C MET A 49 0.97 -9.10 -3.80
N THR A 50 1.93 -9.82 -4.37
CA THR A 50 2.61 -10.96 -3.74
C THR A 50 4.11 -10.81 -3.95
N VAL A 51 4.87 -10.75 -2.86
CA VAL A 51 6.32 -10.54 -2.88
C VAL A 51 7.04 -11.47 -1.91
N LYS A 52 8.33 -11.68 -2.14
CA LYS A 52 9.22 -12.42 -1.24
C LYS A 52 10.15 -11.41 -0.56
N TRP A 53 9.96 -11.14 0.73
CA TRP A 53 10.70 -10.07 1.43
C TRP A 53 10.78 -10.27 2.94
N ASP A 54 11.48 -9.35 3.63
CA ASP A 54 11.40 -9.20 5.09
C ASP A 54 10.06 -8.53 5.46
N TYR A 55 9.20 -9.29 6.14
CA TYR A 55 7.90 -8.82 6.59
C TYR A 55 7.99 -7.61 7.54
N ARG A 56 9.10 -7.49 8.27
CA ARG A 56 9.31 -6.40 9.24
C ARG A 56 9.35 -5.03 8.59
N GLU A 57 9.85 -4.93 7.36
CA GLU A 57 9.90 -3.66 6.62
C GLU A 57 8.50 -3.11 6.35
N LEU A 58 7.60 -3.97 5.86
CA LEU A 58 6.22 -3.59 5.61
C LEU A 58 5.47 -3.24 6.90
N VAL A 59 5.73 -4.01 7.97
CA VAL A 59 5.17 -3.74 9.30
C VAL A 59 5.65 -2.39 9.85
N ALA A 60 6.95 -2.11 9.73
CA ALA A 60 7.52 -0.84 10.16
C ALA A 60 6.94 0.33 9.36
N TRP A 61 6.72 0.15 8.05
CA TRP A 61 6.08 1.15 7.20
C TRP A 61 4.64 1.44 7.62
N PHE A 62 3.79 0.42 7.78
CA PHE A 62 2.41 0.62 8.27
C PHE A 62 2.37 1.28 9.63
N THR A 63 3.30 0.93 10.52
CA THR A 63 3.38 1.50 11.87
C THR A 63 3.75 2.98 11.83
N ARG A 64 4.80 3.34 11.07
CA ARG A 64 5.26 4.73 10.95
C ARG A 64 4.25 5.64 10.25
N ASN A 65 3.53 5.12 9.26
CA ASN A 65 2.62 5.90 8.42
C ASN A 65 1.14 5.76 8.83
N ARG A 66 0.84 5.13 9.97
CA ARG A 66 -0.54 4.83 10.38
C ARG A 66 -1.44 6.07 10.38
N GLU A 67 -0.99 7.17 10.98
CA GLU A 67 -1.78 8.40 11.08
C GLU A 67 -2.00 9.05 9.71
N ALA A 68 -0.94 9.15 8.90
CA ALA A 68 -1.01 9.64 7.53
C ALA A 68 -2.01 8.83 6.68
N LEU A 69 -1.92 7.50 6.71
CA LEU A 69 -2.83 6.61 5.97
C LEU A 69 -4.32 6.83 6.31
N ILE A 70 -4.62 7.31 7.52
CA ILE A 70 -5.99 7.51 8.00
C ILE A 70 -6.50 8.93 7.73
N GLU A 71 -5.67 9.93 8.04
CA GLU A 71 -6.07 11.33 8.10
C GLU A 71 -5.59 12.16 6.92
N GLU A 72 -4.40 11.86 6.37
CA GLU A 72 -3.80 12.62 5.28
C GLU A 72 -4.61 12.42 3.99
N ARG A 73 -4.95 13.55 3.36
CA ARG A 73 -5.66 13.59 2.08
C ARG A 73 -4.66 13.83 0.96
N LEU A 74 -5.06 13.47 -0.25
CA LEU A 74 -4.31 13.87 -1.44
C LEU A 74 -4.09 15.39 -1.46
N PRO A 75 -2.85 15.88 -1.66
CA PRO A 75 -2.57 17.31 -1.77
C PRO A 75 -3.45 17.99 -2.82
N ALA A 76 -3.96 19.18 -2.50
CA ALA A 76 -5.00 19.83 -3.30
C ALA A 76 -4.53 20.18 -4.73
N PHE A 77 -3.23 20.44 -4.93
CA PHE A 77 -2.65 20.78 -6.22
C PHE A 77 -2.59 19.59 -7.20
N ILE A 78 -2.62 18.34 -6.71
CA ILE A 78 -2.54 17.14 -7.56
C ILE A 78 -3.82 16.96 -8.40
N GLY A 79 -4.94 17.52 -7.94
CA GLY A 79 -6.22 17.45 -8.65
C GLY A 79 -6.82 16.04 -8.63
N TRP A 80 -8.03 15.89 -8.08
CA TRP A 80 -8.66 14.58 -8.01
C TRP A 80 -9.10 14.06 -9.39
N ARG A 81 -8.77 12.79 -9.69
CA ARG A 81 -9.25 12.03 -10.86
C ARG A 81 -10.22 10.92 -10.42
N THR A 82 -9.97 9.66 -10.76
CA THR A 82 -10.82 8.52 -10.31
C THR A 82 -10.30 7.89 -9.02
N SER A 83 -8.99 7.94 -8.82
CA SER A 83 -8.26 7.31 -7.71
C SER A 83 -7.02 8.10 -7.33
N ILE A 84 -6.42 7.82 -6.17
CA ILE A 84 -5.11 8.34 -5.76
C ILE A 84 -4.08 7.99 -6.82
N PHE A 85 -4.02 6.72 -7.26
CA PHE A 85 -3.09 6.28 -8.29
C PHE A 85 -3.18 7.10 -9.57
N GLU A 86 -4.38 7.26 -10.15
CA GLU A 86 -4.53 8.02 -11.40
C GLU A 86 -4.24 9.51 -11.21
N SER A 87 -4.57 10.08 -10.05
CA SER A 87 -4.28 11.48 -9.75
C SER A 87 -2.77 11.73 -9.67
N MET A 88 -2.04 10.85 -8.99
CA MET A 88 -0.57 10.91 -8.91
C MET A 88 0.08 10.70 -10.28
N GLN A 89 -0.41 9.75 -11.08
CA GLN A 89 0.13 9.50 -12.42
C GLN A 89 -0.09 10.67 -13.37
N GLN A 90 -1.22 11.35 -13.25
CA GLN A 90 -1.49 12.54 -14.04
C GLN A 90 -0.58 13.70 -13.62
N PHE A 91 -0.41 13.93 -12.33
CA PHE A 91 0.47 14.98 -11.80
C PHE A 91 1.91 14.87 -12.34
N TYR A 92 2.52 13.68 -12.29
CA TYR A 92 3.88 13.50 -12.83
C TYR A 92 3.96 13.47 -14.37
N ARG A 93 2.82 13.44 -15.07
CA ARG A 93 2.79 13.49 -16.54
C ARG A 93 2.74 14.93 -17.05
N ASP A 94 2.09 15.82 -16.31
CA ASP A 94 1.81 17.18 -16.78
C ASP A 94 3.07 18.10 -16.80
N ASP A 95 4.16 17.69 -16.14
CA ASP A 95 5.50 18.30 -16.17
C ASP A 95 5.49 19.83 -15.97
N ASP A 96 4.53 20.32 -15.20
CA ASP A 96 4.27 21.74 -14.91
C ASP A 96 4.31 22.05 -13.39
N ALA A 97 4.72 21.07 -12.59
CA ALA A 97 4.82 21.19 -11.14
C ALA A 97 5.96 22.13 -10.73
N LEU A 98 5.72 22.91 -9.68
CA LEU A 98 6.77 23.65 -8.99
C LEU A 98 7.58 22.70 -8.11
N ASP A 99 8.88 22.97 -7.90
CA ASP A 99 9.75 22.15 -7.03
C ASP A 99 9.12 21.82 -5.66
N ALA A 100 8.46 22.81 -5.02
CA ALA A 100 7.79 22.59 -3.74
C ALA A 100 6.60 21.62 -3.82
N GLN A 101 5.89 21.58 -4.95
CA GLN A 101 4.80 20.64 -5.19
C GLN A 101 5.35 19.23 -5.44
N ASP A 102 6.48 19.12 -6.13
CA ASP A 102 7.18 17.85 -6.33
C ASP A 102 7.67 17.27 -5.00
N ASP A 103 8.25 18.10 -4.13
CA ASP A 103 8.67 17.70 -2.79
C ASP A 103 7.48 17.21 -1.96
N GLU A 104 6.37 17.96 -1.92
CA GLU A 104 5.16 17.56 -1.17
C GLU A 104 4.52 16.29 -1.76
N ALA A 105 4.47 16.15 -3.09
CA ALA A 105 3.98 14.94 -3.75
C ALA A 105 4.89 13.74 -3.47
N PHE A 106 6.21 13.93 -3.44
CA PHE A 106 7.16 12.88 -3.08
C PHE A 106 6.95 12.43 -1.64
N GLU A 107 6.87 13.37 -0.71
CA GLU A 107 6.58 13.11 0.69
C GLU A 107 5.28 12.31 0.88
N TYR A 108 4.20 12.73 0.21
CA TYR A 108 2.93 12.02 0.22
C TYR A 108 3.12 10.56 -0.22
N ARG A 109 3.86 10.31 -1.31
CA ARG A 109 4.12 8.95 -1.77
C ARG A 109 4.88 8.11 -0.76
N THR A 110 5.85 8.69 -0.03
CA THR A 110 6.59 7.92 0.98
C THR A 110 5.69 7.33 2.07
N ARG A 111 4.57 8.02 2.35
CA ARG A 111 3.59 7.66 3.38
C ARG A 111 2.43 6.81 2.84
N HIS A 112 2.12 6.92 1.54
CA HIS A 112 0.93 6.32 0.92
C HIS A 112 1.20 5.25 -0.14
N GLN A 113 2.41 5.15 -0.71
CA GLN A 113 2.75 4.22 -1.79
C GLN A 113 3.53 3.01 -1.26
N LEU A 114 3.04 1.79 -1.53
CA LEU A 114 3.56 0.53 -0.97
C LEU A 114 5.03 0.25 -1.31
N ASN A 115 5.51 0.74 -2.46
CA ASN A 115 6.91 0.58 -2.87
C ASN A 115 7.89 1.19 -1.85
N PHE A 116 7.50 2.24 -1.12
CA PHE A 116 8.32 2.82 -0.06
C PHE A 116 8.34 1.96 1.22
N GLY A 117 7.34 1.10 1.40
CA GLY A 117 7.30 0.11 2.48
C GLY A 117 8.05 -1.18 2.18
N LEU A 118 8.42 -1.39 0.92
CA LEU A 118 9.12 -2.57 0.41
C LEU A 118 10.36 -2.16 -0.38
N ARG A 119 11.21 -1.32 0.24
CA ARG A 119 12.42 -0.79 -0.40
C ARG A 119 13.30 -1.92 -0.92
N GLY A 120 13.78 -1.78 -2.16
CA GLY A 120 14.60 -2.80 -2.82
C GLY A 120 13.81 -3.81 -3.66
N LEU A 121 12.47 -3.73 -3.66
CA LEU A 121 11.61 -4.49 -4.56
C LEU A 121 10.98 -3.59 -5.62
N GLU A 122 10.89 -4.14 -6.83
CA GLU A 122 10.08 -3.56 -7.90
C GLU A 122 8.61 -3.95 -7.66
N VAL A 123 7.91 -3.12 -6.90
CA VAL A 123 6.47 -3.23 -6.68
C VAL A 123 5.77 -2.20 -7.55
N ALA A 124 4.78 -2.65 -8.34
CA ALA A 124 3.97 -1.75 -9.13
C ALA A 124 3.36 -0.65 -8.25
N PRO A 125 3.35 0.63 -8.71
CA PRO A 125 2.79 1.75 -7.97
C PRO A 125 1.39 1.44 -7.41
N THR A 126 1.33 1.24 -6.10
CA THR A 126 0.09 0.91 -5.39
C THR A 126 -0.02 1.82 -4.20
N TYR A 127 -1.14 2.51 -4.10
CA TYR A 127 -1.43 3.52 -3.10
C TYR A 127 -2.48 3.02 -2.11
N LEU A 128 -2.28 3.34 -0.84
CA LEU A 128 -3.30 3.25 0.20
C LEU A 128 -3.49 4.62 0.81
N GLY A 129 -4.74 5.03 0.99
CA GLY A 129 -5.02 6.30 1.63
C GLY A 129 -6.47 6.72 1.46
N ARG A 130 -6.72 7.99 1.74
CA ARG A 130 -8.06 8.57 1.76
C ARG A 130 -8.27 9.50 0.56
N GLY A 131 -9.13 9.07 -0.37
CA GLY A 131 -9.66 9.93 -1.42
C GLY A 131 -10.96 10.63 -0.99
N PRO A 132 -11.56 11.47 -1.87
CA PRO A 132 -12.86 12.09 -1.64
C PRO A 132 -13.99 11.09 -1.39
N ASN A 133 -13.88 9.88 -1.95
CA ASN A 133 -14.86 8.81 -1.82
C ASN A 133 -14.53 7.82 -0.69
N GLY A 134 -13.72 8.24 0.30
CA GLY A 134 -13.27 7.41 1.42
C GLY A 134 -11.94 6.71 1.16
N TRP A 135 -11.64 5.71 1.98
CA TRP A 135 -10.39 4.97 1.88
C TRP A 135 -10.36 4.03 0.69
N GLU A 136 -9.21 3.94 0.05
CA GLU A 136 -9.00 3.08 -1.10
C GLU A 136 -7.62 2.42 -1.09
N VAL A 137 -7.54 1.32 -1.84
CA VAL A 137 -6.30 0.85 -2.44
C VAL A 137 -6.43 0.96 -3.95
N SER A 138 -5.49 1.63 -4.60
CA SER A 138 -5.50 1.86 -6.04
C SER A 138 -4.12 1.70 -6.64
N GLY A 139 -4.05 1.27 -7.90
CA GLY A 139 -2.81 0.96 -8.58
C GLY A 139 -3.06 0.49 -10.00
N GLU A 140 -2.08 -0.17 -10.59
CA GLU A 140 -2.18 -0.76 -11.91
C GLU A 140 -1.90 -2.27 -11.88
N ARG A 141 -2.66 -3.03 -12.67
CA ARG A 141 -2.38 -4.44 -12.95
C ARG A 141 -2.52 -4.70 -14.44
N ASN A 142 -1.47 -5.23 -15.05
CA ASN A 142 -1.45 -5.57 -16.48
C ASN A 142 -1.85 -4.38 -17.38
N GLY A 143 -1.34 -3.18 -17.08
CA GLY A 143 -1.66 -1.95 -17.83
C GLY A 143 -3.06 -1.40 -17.58
N LYS A 144 -3.82 -1.94 -16.62
CA LYS A 144 -5.17 -1.47 -16.28
C LYS A 144 -5.21 -0.91 -14.87
N PRO A 145 -5.68 0.33 -14.68
CA PRO A 145 -5.87 0.88 -13.34
C PRO A 145 -6.96 0.10 -12.59
N PHE A 146 -6.77 -0.06 -11.29
CA PHE A 146 -7.79 -0.59 -10.39
C PHE A 146 -7.97 0.36 -9.21
N VAL A 147 -9.18 0.34 -8.63
CA VAL A 147 -9.49 1.03 -7.38
C VAL A 147 -10.47 0.18 -6.58
N TYR A 148 -10.11 -0.14 -5.34
CA TYR A 148 -10.97 -0.82 -4.39
C TYR A 148 -11.23 0.08 -3.21
N ARG A 149 -12.50 0.27 -2.86
CA ARG A 149 -12.88 0.98 -1.63
C ARG A 149 -12.72 0.03 -0.46
N ILE A 150 -12.03 0.45 0.59
CA ILE A 150 -11.66 -0.43 1.70
C ILE A 150 -12.00 0.18 3.06
N ASP A 151 -12.11 -0.68 4.07
CA ASP A 151 -12.01 -0.27 5.48
C ASP A 151 -10.54 -0.29 5.92
N LEU A 152 -9.82 0.79 5.61
CA LEU A 152 -8.42 0.95 6.00
C LEU A 152 -8.24 1.12 7.53
N PRO A 153 -9.06 1.91 8.25
CA PRO A 153 -8.99 1.98 9.72
C PRO A 153 -9.12 0.62 10.38
N GLY A 154 -10.14 -0.17 10.02
CA GLY A 154 -10.31 -1.50 10.58
C GLY A 154 -9.19 -2.48 10.19
N PHE A 155 -8.59 -2.32 9.01
CA PHE A 155 -7.37 -3.07 8.66
C PHE A 155 -6.20 -2.74 9.60
N LEU A 156 -5.90 -1.46 9.83
CA LEU A 156 -4.78 -1.05 10.67
C LEU A 156 -4.97 -1.41 12.15
N GLU A 157 -6.22 -1.44 12.66
CA GLU A 157 -6.50 -1.91 14.02
C GLU A 157 -6.23 -3.42 14.17
N ARG A 158 -6.77 -4.25 13.27
CA ARG A 158 -6.50 -5.70 13.26
C ARG A 158 -5.02 -6.01 13.09
N PHE A 159 -4.34 -5.22 12.26
CA PHE A 159 -2.90 -5.33 12.04
C PHE A 159 -2.09 -5.08 13.31
N ARG A 160 -2.54 -4.14 14.17
CA ARG A 160 -1.92 -3.87 15.46
C ARG A 160 -2.15 -5.02 16.45
N GLU A 161 -3.38 -5.53 16.52
CA GLU A 161 -3.74 -6.63 17.44
C GLU A 161 -2.97 -7.92 17.13
N ALA A 162 -2.80 -8.27 15.86
CA ALA A 162 -2.04 -9.43 15.42
C ALA A 162 -0.53 -9.35 15.78
N ARG A 163 -0.02 -8.19 16.18
CA ARG A 163 1.36 -8.01 16.67
C ARG A 163 1.49 -8.08 18.19
N ALA A 164 0.38 -7.93 18.93
CA ALA A 164 0.38 -7.97 20.38
C ALA A 164 0.17 -9.39 20.95
N ALA A 165 -0.24 -10.33 20.10
CA ALA A 165 -0.39 -11.75 20.39
C ALA A 165 0.87 -12.53 20.02
#